data_AF-A0A7X9HPU5-F1
#
_entry.id   AF-A0A7X9HPU5-F1
#
_cell.length_a   1.000
_cell.length_b   1.000
_cell.length_c   1.000
_cell.angle_alpha   90.00
_cell.angle_beta   90.00
_cell.angle_gamma   90.00
#
_symmetry.space_group_name_H-M   'P 1'
#
loop_
_entity.id
_entity.type
_entity.pdbx_description
1 polymer ?
#
loop_
_entity_poly.entity_id
_entity_poly.type
_entity_poly.pdbx_seq_one_letter_code
_entity_poly.pdbx_strand_id
1 'polypeptide(L)'
;MILVKNFVVFIPALVGFTLGIVIDYLFVSKFIKNAYKLRLIWPASIVIFYSFCMFGFFMGVPVFNFLLGIPIGFYSARREVLLEIGQDQAKNELTKASLFGSILMFITCLISASIALNDPYTASGIKGMLSLPFTINQTWLTILVIIGGIILTIGEYFLITITSKITKKRVF
;
A
#
# COMPACT_ATOMS: atom_id res chain seq x y z
N MET A 1 9.19 -13.02 -43.66
CA MET A 1 8.70 -11.70 -43.20
C MET A 1 8.30 -11.66 -41.70
N ILE A 2 8.10 -12.80 -41.02
CA ILE A 2 7.72 -12.84 -39.58
C ILE A 2 8.94 -12.71 -38.63
N LEU A 3 10.13 -13.19 -39.04
CA LEU A 3 11.36 -13.14 -38.22
C LEU A 3 11.95 -11.73 -38.02
N VAL A 4 11.84 -10.83 -39.00
CA VAL A 4 12.38 -9.46 -38.92
C VAL A 4 11.61 -8.61 -37.90
N LYS A 5 10.31 -8.89 -37.73
CA LYS A 5 9.43 -8.14 -36.83
C LYS A 5 9.78 -8.34 -35.34
N ASN A 6 10.36 -9.50 -35.00
CA ASN A 6 10.79 -9.82 -33.64
C ASN A 6 12.06 -9.04 -33.25
N PHE A 7 13.03 -8.88 -34.16
CA PHE A 7 14.27 -8.15 -33.86
C PHE A 7 14.04 -6.65 -33.63
N VAL A 8 13.11 -6.05 -34.36
CA VAL A 8 12.79 -4.61 -34.23
C VAL A 8 12.12 -4.28 -32.89
N VAL A 9 11.49 -5.24 -32.21
CA VAL A 9 10.91 -5.04 -30.88
C VAL A 9 11.84 -5.55 -29.77
N PHE A 10 12.56 -6.63 -30.02
CA PHE A 10 13.46 -7.25 -29.04
C PHE A 10 14.67 -6.38 -28.73
N ILE A 11 15.29 -5.76 -29.74
CA ILE A 11 16.45 -4.88 -29.54
C ILE A 11 16.11 -3.66 -28.67
N PRO A 12 15.07 -2.84 -28.96
CA PRO A 12 14.71 -1.72 -28.10
C PRO A 12 14.22 -2.16 -26.72
N ALA A 13 13.58 -3.34 -26.58
CA ALA A 13 13.24 -3.90 -25.27
C ALA A 13 14.49 -4.24 -24.45
N LEU A 14 15.50 -4.87 -25.07
CA LEU A 14 16.75 -5.24 -24.41
C LEU A 14 17.60 -4.00 -24.07
N VAL A 15 17.62 -3.00 -24.94
CA VAL A 15 18.27 -1.70 -24.70
C VAL A 15 17.54 -0.95 -23.59
N GLY A 16 16.21 -0.92 -23.59
CA GLY A 16 15.41 -0.30 -22.52
C GLY A 16 15.63 -0.98 -21.17
N PHE A 17 15.69 -2.32 -21.15
CA PHE A 17 15.96 -3.09 -19.93
C PHE A 17 17.36 -2.85 -19.38
N THR A 18 18.38 -2.89 -20.24
CA THR A 18 19.77 -2.64 -19.83
C THR A 18 19.99 -1.20 -19.39
N LEU A 19 19.45 -0.21 -20.11
CA LEU A 19 19.47 1.19 -19.69
C LEU A 19 18.74 1.39 -18.36
N GLY A 20 17.60 0.73 -18.16
CA GLY A 20 16.87 0.74 -16.91
C GLY A 20 17.72 0.28 -15.73
N ILE A 21 18.41 -0.86 -15.88
CA ILE A 21 19.32 -1.40 -14.85
C ILE A 21 20.49 -0.45 -14.58
N VAL A 22 21.09 0.13 -15.62
CA VAL A 22 22.25 1.03 -15.47
C VAL A 22 21.84 2.33 -14.75
N ILE A 23 20.69 2.90 -15.11
CA ILE A 23 20.15 4.10 -14.45
C ILE A 23 19.81 3.80 -12.99
N ASP A 24 19.18 2.65 -12.71
CA ASP A 24 18.86 2.20 -11.36
C ASP A 24 20.13 2.11 -10.51
N TYR A 25 21.16 1.40 -10.99
CA TYR A 25 22.40 1.24 -10.26
C TYR A 25 23.12 2.58 -9.95
N LEU A 26 23.19 3.48 -10.93
CA LEU A 26 23.97 4.73 -10.81
C LEU A 26 23.27 5.81 -9.98
N PHE A 27 21.96 5.97 -10.13
CA PHE A 27 21.23 7.09 -9.51
C PHE A 27 20.52 6.68 -8.21
N VAL A 28 20.00 5.47 -8.12
CA VAL A 28 19.06 5.12 -7.05
C VAL A 28 19.76 4.99 -5.70
N SER A 29 21.00 4.50 -5.66
CA SER A 29 21.77 4.43 -4.41
C SER A 29 22.00 5.80 -3.74
N LYS A 30 22.24 6.86 -4.54
CA LYS A 30 22.38 8.23 -4.04
C LYS A 30 21.04 8.89 -3.75
N PHE A 31 20.05 8.67 -4.61
CA PHE A 31 18.72 9.27 -4.45
C PHE A 31 18.00 8.72 -3.22
N ILE A 32 18.10 7.41 -2.97
CA ILE A 32 17.51 6.75 -1.79
C ILE A 32 18.05 7.37 -0.50
N LYS A 33 19.37 7.55 -0.36
CA LYS A 33 19.96 8.14 0.86
C LYS A 33 19.46 9.56 1.12
N ASN A 34 19.22 10.33 0.06
CA ASN A 34 18.68 11.69 0.18
C ASN A 34 17.17 11.70 0.41
N ALA A 35 16.43 10.71 -0.14
CA ALA A 35 14.99 10.57 0.02
C ALA A 35 14.58 10.39 1.49
N TYR A 36 15.37 9.66 2.29
CA TYR A 36 15.10 9.49 3.73
C TYR A 36 15.32 10.77 4.56
N LYS A 37 16.08 11.74 4.03
CA LYS A 37 16.27 13.06 4.66
C LYS A 37 15.15 14.05 4.31
N LEU A 38 14.27 13.70 3.37
CA LEU A 38 13.16 14.57 2.98
C LEU A 38 12.16 14.75 4.13
N ARG A 39 11.47 15.88 4.11
CA ARG A 39 10.33 16.14 5.00
C ARG A 39 9.27 15.05 4.81
N LEU A 40 8.66 14.61 5.91
CA LEU A 40 7.60 13.59 5.96
C LEU A 40 6.42 13.84 5.00
N ILE A 41 6.22 15.09 4.57
CA ILE A 41 5.17 15.48 3.60
C ILE A 41 5.32 14.74 2.26
N TRP A 42 6.55 14.50 1.79
CA TRP A 42 6.83 13.86 0.51
C TRP A 42 6.45 12.36 0.49
N PRO A 43 6.97 11.52 1.40
CA PRO A 43 6.55 10.12 1.46
C PRO A 43 5.05 9.99 1.76
N ALA A 44 4.47 10.87 2.59
CA ALA A 44 3.03 10.87 2.83
C ALA A 44 2.22 11.14 1.56
N SER A 45 2.64 12.10 0.74
CA SER A 45 1.97 12.42 -0.54
C SER A 45 2.03 11.25 -1.52
N ILE A 46 3.17 10.56 -1.60
CA ILE A 46 3.33 9.36 -2.43
C ILE A 46 2.36 8.27 -1.96
N VAL A 47 2.30 8.00 -0.65
CA VAL A 47 1.38 7.00 -0.09
C VAL A 47 -0.08 7.34 -0.38
N ILE A 48 -0.48 8.61 -0.22
CA ILE A 48 -1.84 9.06 -0.55
C ILE A 48 -2.15 8.82 -2.02
N PHE A 49 -1.24 9.21 -2.93
CA PHE A 49 -1.39 8.98 -4.36
C PHE A 49 -1.58 7.49 -4.67
N TYR A 50 -0.71 6.62 -4.14
CA TYR A 50 -0.84 5.17 -4.33
C TYR A 50 -2.11 4.60 -3.70
N SER A 51 -2.57 5.16 -2.58
CA SER A 51 -3.84 4.76 -1.96
C SER A 51 -5.03 5.04 -2.87
N PHE A 52 -5.06 6.20 -3.54
CA PHE A 52 -6.08 6.49 -4.56
C PHE A 52 -5.97 5.57 -5.78
N CYS A 53 -4.75 5.33 -6.29
CA CYS A 53 -4.54 4.45 -7.43
C CYS A 53 -4.98 3.02 -7.14
N MET A 54 -4.58 2.47 -6.00
CA MET A 54 -4.96 1.13 -5.56
C MET A 54 -6.47 1.05 -5.34
N PHE A 55 -7.06 2.02 -4.66
CA PHE A 55 -8.50 2.08 -4.47
C PHE A 55 -9.27 2.07 -5.80
N GLY A 56 -8.85 2.88 -6.77
CA GLY A 56 -9.47 2.93 -8.10
C GLY A 56 -9.28 1.64 -8.90
N PHE A 57 -8.08 1.05 -8.88
CA PHE A 57 -7.77 -0.17 -9.63
C PHE A 57 -8.54 -1.39 -9.12
N PHE A 58 -8.77 -1.47 -7.81
CA PHE A 58 -9.47 -2.57 -7.17
C PHE A 58 -10.96 -2.30 -6.93
N MET A 59 -11.60 -1.51 -7.82
CA MET A 59 -13.04 -1.23 -7.79
C MET A 59 -13.56 -0.68 -6.46
N GLY A 60 -12.73 0.08 -5.74
CA GLY A 60 -13.08 0.65 -4.44
C GLY A 60 -13.04 -0.33 -3.27
N VAL A 61 -12.42 -1.51 -3.43
CA VAL A 61 -12.21 -2.48 -2.34
C VAL A 61 -10.93 -2.12 -1.56
N PRO A 62 -11.02 -1.78 -0.26
CA PRO A 62 -9.90 -1.23 0.50
C PRO A 62 -8.85 -2.29 0.88
N VAL A 63 -9.15 -3.60 0.73
CA VAL A 63 -8.24 -4.70 1.11
C VAL A 63 -6.85 -4.56 0.51
N PHE A 64 -6.72 -4.02 -0.70
CA PHE A 64 -5.41 -3.82 -1.33
C PHE A 64 -4.69 -2.56 -0.86
N ASN A 65 -5.42 -1.57 -0.34
CA ASN A 65 -4.81 -0.39 0.30
C ASN A 65 -4.09 -0.77 1.60
N PHE A 66 -4.55 -1.83 2.27
CA PHE A 66 -3.86 -2.42 3.43
C PHE A 66 -2.40 -2.79 3.13
N LEU A 67 -2.08 -3.17 1.88
CA LEU A 67 -0.73 -3.56 1.50
C LEU A 67 0.25 -2.37 1.54
N LEU A 68 -0.27 -1.13 1.52
CA LEU A 68 0.56 0.08 1.63
C LEU A 68 1.16 0.24 3.05
N GLY A 69 0.63 -0.45 4.05
CA GLY A 69 1.25 -0.49 5.38
C GLY A 69 2.65 -1.12 5.38
N ILE A 70 2.94 -2.02 4.43
CA ILE A 70 4.26 -2.65 4.28
C ILE A 70 5.33 -1.62 3.90
N PRO A 71 5.22 -0.87 2.77
CA PRO A 71 6.21 0.13 2.42
C PRO A 71 6.30 1.27 3.44
N ILE A 72 5.20 1.65 4.11
CA ILE A 72 5.23 2.65 5.20
C ILE A 72 6.08 2.15 6.36
N GLY A 73 5.85 0.92 6.83
CA GLY A 73 6.62 0.32 7.93
C GLY A 73 8.09 0.14 7.58
N PHE A 74 8.39 -0.30 6.36
CA PHE A 74 9.75 -0.43 5.85
C PHE A 74 10.47 0.92 5.77
N TYR A 75 9.81 1.94 5.22
CA TYR A 75 10.36 3.29 5.12
C TYR A 75 10.66 3.88 6.49
N SER A 76 9.73 3.77 7.45
CA SER A 76 9.92 4.27 8.81
C SER A 76 11.11 3.59 9.50
N ALA A 77 11.24 2.27 9.40
CA ALA A 77 12.39 1.56 9.96
C ALA A 77 13.73 1.99 9.35
N ARG A 78 13.80 2.10 8.02
CA ARG A 78 15.03 2.52 7.33
C ARG A 78 15.40 3.96 7.66
N ARG A 79 14.42 4.86 7.74
CA ARG A 79 14.62 6.27 8.11
C ARG A 79 15.18 6.40 9.51
N GLU A 80 14.67 5.63 10.46
CA GLU A 80 15.17 5.64 11.84
C GLU A 80 16.62 5.17 11.95
N VAL A 81 16.98 4.09 11.25
CA VAL A 81 18.36 3.59 11.26
C VAL A 81 19.32 4.56 10.56
N LEU A 82 18.92 5.13 9.43
CA LEU A 82 19.79 6.01 8.63
C LEU A 82 20.02 7.38 9.30
N LEU A 83 19.02 7.87 10.04
CA LEU A 83 19.08 9.17 10.72
C LEU A 83 19.49 9.05 12.21
N GLU A 84 19.85 7.85 12.67
CA GLU A 84 20.26 7.57 14.05
C GLU A 84 19.27 8.15 15.09
N ILE A 85 17.97 8.02 14.80
CA ILE A 85 16.93 8.58 15.65
C ILE A 85 16.92 7.84 16.99
N GLY A 86 16.98 8.59 18.10
CA GLY A 86 16.92 8.01 19.45
C GLY A 86 15.63 7.19 19.69
N GLN A 87 15.71 6.16 20.54
CA GLN A 87 14.64 5.16 20.71
C GLN A 87 13.25 5.75 21.02
N ASP A 88 13.18 6.78 21.86
CA ASP A 88 11.92 7.44 22.22
C ASP A 88 11.31 8.22 21.04
N GLN A 89 12.16 8.93 20.28
CA GLN A 89 11.74 9.67 19.10
C GLN A 89 11.30 8.72 17.97
N ALA A 90 12.04 7.63 17.79
CA ALA A 90 11.74 6.54 16.88
C ALA A 90 10.36 5.93 17.14
N LYS A 91 10.03 5.65 18.41
CA LYS A 91 8.72 5.12 18.80
C LYS A 91 7.59 6.10 18.50
N ASN A 92 7.80 7.39 18.76
CA ASN A 92 6.82 8.43 18.45
C ASN A 92 6.60 8.59 16.95
N GLU A 93 7.66 8.60 16.14
CA GLU A 93 7.57 8.68 14.68
C GLU A 93 6.89 7.45 14.08
N LEU A 94 7.19 6.24 14.59
CA LEU A 94 6.49 5.02 14.20
C LEU A 94 5.00 5.09 14.55
N THR A 95 4.65 5.57 15.74
CA THR A 95 3.25 5.70 16.17
C THR A 95 2.50 6.68 15.25
N LYS A 96 3.09 7.82 14.90
CA LYS A 96 2.52 8.76 13.93
C LYS A 96 2.35 8.14 12.55
N ALA A 97 3.33 7.37 12.08
CA ALA A 97 3.25 6.69 10.78
C ALA A 97 2.15 5.62 10.77
N SER A 98 2.05 4.80 11.82
CA SER A 98 0.99 3.81 11.98
C SER A 98 -0.39 4.46 12.08
N LEU A 99 -0.50 5.57 12.83
CA LEU A 99 -1.75 6.33 12.94
C LEU A 99 -2.15 6.96 11.61
N PHE A 100 -1.18 7.51 10.85
CA PHE A 100 -1.42 8.04 9.51
C PHE A 100 -1.96 6.96 8.57
N GLY A 101 -1.31 5.79 8.51
CA GLY A 101 -1.77 4.65 7.70
C GLY A 101 -3.18 4.20 8.10
N SER A 102 -3.45 4.05 9.39
CA SER A 102 -4.79 3.69 9.89
C SER A 102 -5.85 4.75 9.58
N ILE A 103 -5.55 6.04 9.69
CA ILE A 103 -6.50 7.11 9.32
C ILE A 103 -6.80 7.04 7.82
N LEU A 104 -5.77 6.90 6.99
CA LEU A 104 -5.94 6.78 5.55
C LEU A 104 -6.80 5.55 5.21
N MET A 105 -6.52 4.42 5.87
CA MET A 105 -7.28 3.19 5.70
C MET A 105 -8.74 3.35 6.15
N PHE A 106 -8.97 3.98 7.30
CA PHE A 106 -10.30 4.27 7.81
C PHE A 106 -11.12 5.12 6.81
N ILE A 107 -10.52 6.19 6.27
CA ILE A 107 -11.15 7.03 5.24
C ILE A 107 -11.50 6.19 4.01
N THR A 108 -10.59 5.34 3.53
CA THR A 108 -10.85 4.48 2.36
C THR A 108 -11.96 3.46 2.63
N CYS A 109 -12.04 2.92 3.86
CA CYS A 109 -13.12 2.06 4.29
C CYS A 109 -14.47 2.80 4.32
N LEU A 110 -14.52 4.05 4.78
CA LEU A 110 -15.75 4.87 4.77
C LEU A 110 -16.23 5.14 3.34
N ILE A 111 -15.32 5.51 2.44
CA ILE A 111 -15.65 5.74 1.02
C ILE A 111 -16.15 4.43 0.39
N SER A 112 -15.45 3.32 0.62
CA SER A 112 -15.87 1.99 0.14
C SER A 112 -17.24 1.59 0.67
N ALA A 113 -17.49 1.78 1.97
CA ALA A 113 -18.76 1.48 2.60
C ALA A 113 -19.91 2.29 1.98
N SER A 114 -19.68 3.57 1.71
CA SER A 114 -20.67 4.43 1.05
C SER A 114 -21.00 3.94 -0.36
N ILE A 115 -20.00 3.49 -1.13
CA ILE A 115 -20.22 2.91 -2.46
C ILE A 115 -20.99 1.58 -2.34
N ALA A 116 -20.53 0.67 -1.49
CA ALA A 116 -21.09 -0.67 -1.33
C ALA A 116 -22.53 -0.68 -0.81
N LEU A 117 -22.91 0.27 0.07
CA LEU A 117 -24.27 0.33 0.62
C LEU A 117 -25.27 0.99 -0.33
N ASN A 118 -24.80 1.83 -1.24
CA ASN A 118 -25.66 2.50 -2.23
C ASN A 118 -25.80 1.71 -3.54
N ASP A 119 -24.87 0.80 -3.82
CA ASP A 119 -24.92 -0.05 -5.01
C ASP A 119 -25.80 -1.31 -4.80
N PRO A 120 -26.90 -1.47 -5.57
CA PRO A 120 -27.77 -2.64 -5.44
C PRO A 120 -27.11 -3.96 -5.86
N TYR A 121 -25.99 -3.93 -6.59
CA TYR A 121 -25.34 -5.16 -7.09
C TYR A 121 -24.25 -5.71 -6.17
N THR A 122 -23.73 -4.91 -5.23
CA THR A 122 -22.61 -5.30 -4.35
C THR A 122 -22.88 -6.60 -3.58
N ALA A 123 -24.09 -6.78 -3.03
CA ALA A 123 -24.45 -8.01 -2.30
C ALA A 123 -24.39 -9.27 -3.18
N SER A 124 -24.81 -9.15 -4.44
CA SER A 124 -24.75 -10.25 -5.42
C SER A 124 -23.32 -10.53 -5.88
N GLY A 125 -22.50 -9.49 -6.04
CA GLY A 125 -21.08 -9.58 -6.37
C GLY A 125 -20.30 -10.35 -5.29
N ILE A 126 -20.48 -9.98 -4.03
CA ILE A 126 -19.82 -10.67 -2.90
C ILE A 126 -20.25 -12.14 -2.82
N LYS A 127 -21.54 -12.44 -3.01
CA LYS A 127 -22.03 -13.82 -3.04
C LYS A 127 -21.33 -14.64 -4.11
N GLY A 128 -21.18 -14.08 -5.32
CA GLY A 128 -20.48 -14.74 -6.43
C GLY A 128 -18.99 -14.94 -6.13
N MET A 129 -18.31 -13.92 -5.62
CA MET A 129 -16.87 -13.97 -5.33
C MET A 129 -16.52 -14.97 -4.22
N LEU A 130 -17.35 -15.08 -3.18
CA LEU A 130 -17.13 -15.99 -2.04
C LEU A 130 -17.86 -17.33 -2.16
N SER A 131 -18.59 -17.55 -3.26
CA SER A 131 -19.38 -18.76 -3.51
C SER A 131 -20.28 -19.15 -2.31
N LEU A 132 -20.94 -18.17 -1.70
CA LEU A 132 -21.71 -18.39 -0.47
C LEU A 132 -23.02 -19.13 -0.77
N PRO A 133 -23.40 -20.14 0.05
CA PRO A 133 -24.62 -20.91 -0.16
C PRO A 133 -25.90 -20.12 0.16
N PHE A 134 -25.79 -18.95 0.82
CA PHE A 134 -26.91 -18.10 1.22
C PHE A 134 -26.94 -16.77 0.45
N THR A 135 -28.10 -16.12 0.41
CA THR A 135 -28.26 -14.75 -0.15
C THR A 135 -27.89 -13.71 0.90
N ILE A 136 -26.98 -12.79 0.57
CA ILE A 136 -26.62 -11.68 1.43
C ILE A 136 -27.74 -10.65 1.41
N ASN A 137 -28.40 -10.45 2.55
CA ASN A 137 -29.34 -9.35 2.77
C ASN A 137 -28.57 -8.07 3.18
N GLN A 138 -29.19 -6.89 3.05
CA GLN A 138 -28.59 -5.59 3.35
C GLN A 138 -28.05 -5.48 4.78
N THR A 139 -28.69 -6.14 5.75
CA THR A 139 -28.22 -6.21 7.14
C THR A 139 -26.88 -6.94 7.24
N TRP A 140 -26.74 -8.07 6.54
CA TRP A 140 -25.50 -8.85 6.52
C TRP A 140 -24.38 -8.11 5.80
N LEU A 141 -24.70 -7.40 4.71
CA LEU A 141 -23.74 -6.54 4.01
C LEU A 141 -23.21 -5.45 4.94
N THR A 142 -24.09 -4.76 5.66
CA THR A 142 -23.71 -3.71 6.62
C THR A 142 -22.79 -4.25 7.71
N ILE A 143 -23.13 -5.41 8.29
CA ILE A 143 -22.28 -6.06 9.32
C ILE A 143 -20.90 -6.39 8.77
N LEU A 144 -20.82 -6.96 7.56
CA LEU A 144 -19.56 -7.33 6.92
C LEU A 144 -18.69 -6.11 6.67
N VAL A 145 -19.27 -5.02 6.17
CA VAL A 145 -18.56 -3.75 5.91
C VAL A 145 -18.04 -3.14 7.21
N ILE A 146 -18.83 -3.11 8.28
CA ILE A 146 -18.41 -2.57 9.58
C ILE A 146 -17.27 -3.41 10.17
N ILE A 147 -17.48 -4.73 10.28
CA ILE A 147 -16.48 -5.63 10.89
C ILE A 147 -15.20 -5.65 10.05
N GLY A 148 -15.34 -5.79 8.73
CA GLY A 148 -14.21 -5.76 7.80
C GLY A 148 -13.42 -4.45 7.87
N GLY A 149 -14.12 -3.31 7.91
CA GLY A 149 -13.50 -2.00 8.02
C GLY A 149 -12.72 -1.81 9.34
N ILE A 150 -13.28 -2.27 10.46
CA ILE A 150 -12.61 -2.23 11.76
C ILE A 150 -11.36 -3.12 11.75
N ILE A 151 -11.49 -4.37 11.28
CA ILE A 151 -10.37 -5.33 11.20
C ILE A 151 -9.25 -4.77 10.33
N LEU A 152 -9.58 -4.21 9.17
CA LEU A 152 -8.61 -3.63 8.26
C LEU A 152 -7.91 -2.41 8.86
N THR A 153 -8.65 -1.51 9.50
CA THR A 153 -8.10 -0.28 10.10
C THR A 153 -7.14 -0.59 11.25
N ILE A 154 -7.54 -1.51 12.13
CA ILE A 154 -6.71 -1.97 13.27
C ILE A 154 -5.52 -2.77 12.73
N GLY A 155 -5.77 -3.66 11.77
CA GLY A 155 -4.74 -4.44 11.12
C GLY A 155 -3.66 -3.56 10.51
N GLU A 156 -4.02 -2.42 9.91
CA GLU A 156 -3.07 -1.51 9.25
C GLU A 156 -2.07 -0.94 10.25
N TYR A 157 -2.56 -0.55 11.43
CA TYR A 157 -1.73 -0.08 12.52
C TYR A 157 -0.67 -1.14 12.92
N PHE A 158 -1.13 -2.39 13.06
CA PHE A 158 -0.28 -3.50 13.42
C PHE A 158 0.68 -3.88 12.29
N LEU A 159 0.24 -3.87 11.04
CA LEU A 159 1.05 -4.22 9.88
C LEU A 159 2.25 -3.27 9.75
N ILE A 160 2.03 -1.96 9.86
CA ILE A 160 3.09 -0.95 9.83
C ILE A 160 4.08 -1.18 10.98
N THR A 161 3.55 -1.40 12.19
CA THR A 161 4.36 -1.63 13.39
C THR A 161 5.20 -2.90 13.31
N ILE A 162 4.60 -4.01 12.86
CA ILE A 162 5.27 -5.30 12.69
C ILE A 162 6.34 -5.20 11.60
N THR A 163 6.00 -4.62 10.44
CA THR A 163 6.93 -4.47 9.32
C THR A 163 8.13 -3.63 9.71
N SER A 164 7.91 -2.54 10.46
CA SER A 164 9.00 -1.70 10.98
C SER A 164 9.92 -2.50 11.93
N LYS A 165 9.35 -3.24 12.88
CA LYS A 165 10.12 -4.08 13.82
C LYS A 165 10.95 -5.16 13.12
N ILE A 166 10.34 -5.88 12.17
CA ILE A 166 11.01 -6.92 11.38
C ILE A 166 12.15 -6.32 10.56
N THR A 167 11.92 -5.16 9.94
CA THR A 167 12.92 -4.47 9.12
C THR A 167 14.11 -4.03 9.95
N LYS A 168 13.88 -3.44 11.14
CA LYS A 168 14.97 -3.06 12.06
C LYS A 168 15.83 -4.25 12.45
N LYS A 169 15.22 -5.39 12.81
CA LYS A 169 15.93 -6.62 13.20
C LYS A 169 16.80 -7.21 12.08
N ARG A 170 16.54 -6.89 10.80
CA ARG A 170 17.36 -7.34 9.67
C ARG A 170 18.51 -6.39 9.33
N VAL A 171 18.49 -5.17 9.84
CA VAL A 171 19.51 -4.15 9.54
C VAL A 171 20.61 -4.11 10.59
N PHE A 172 20.32 -4.57 11.82
CA PHE A 172 21.29 -4.86 12.88
C PHE A 172 21.55 -6.37 12.96
#